data_AF-A0A933GE46-F1
#
_entry.id   AF-A0A933GE46-F1
#
_cell.length_a   1.000
_cell.length_b   1.000
_cell.length_c   1.000
_cell.angle_alpha   90.00
_cell.angle_beta   90.00
_cell.angle_gamma   90.00
#
_symmetry.space_group_name_H-M   'P 1'
#
loop_
_entity.id
_entity.type
_entity.pdbx_description
1 polymer ?
#
loop_
_entity_poly.entity_id
_entity_poly.type
_entity_poly.pdbx_seq_one_letter_code
_entity_poly.pdbx_strand_id
1 'polypeptide(L)'
;MSKWLVAARGDAQAEDSVDGGTRDLGNTEEHDLELARAEAERDATLAALESVLTEEHARGLGAVLAAKSSDDDGRRPPRFDLRLIQRYVLWRVFDLGWTTERFGHFDRFSIGYHGRGASKAERIGKKYQWIAYHEIMALVADHFRYREQFREENGNQAYEGSWQDHFRDIDPSCTLRSSRGGTSWDGHSLAWWGAARYDNWGDPSGSREWVMRCDDLPKVEDLLSVAHPEDASRWLNVQGYFNWKQQPPADRELTDVERRELWYICTAYLIRAQDGEAFVKWAEGVDFWGRWMPDRPEVYRMFLGEHGWSPASRYFQQAYFGDEGWTQPNHGCPVKVRVVAFEYLREASGFDCSVDESYTLRLPASELVTGLGLRWSGNGADYLDAAGRLAAFDPTAHANGPSALLLREDLVREFLARENLAICWAVFGEKRVLGAGLMPEHHAALRMSGAYMLGDKGSVGFVKCMPDDLEMENPGSSPNPLATIRSP
;
A
#
# COMPACT_ATOMS: atom_id res chain seq x y z
N MET A 1 42.78 -10.38 -7.30
CA MET A 1 41.69 -11.15 -6.67
C MET A 1 42.11 -11.97 -5.43
N SER A 2 43.36 -12.43 -5.24
CA SER A 2 43.71 -13.26 -4.05
C SER A 2 44.26 -12.54 -2.81
N LYS A 3 44.37 -11.20 -2.82
CA LYS A 3 44.91 -10.42 -1.67
C LYS A 3 43.84 -9.87 -0.71
N TRP A 4 42.55 -9.84 -1.10
CA TRP A 4 41.48 -9.23 -0.30
C TRP A 4 40.84 -10.19 0.72
N LEU A 5 40.95 -11.51 0.53
CA LEU A 5 40.33 -12.53 1.38
C LEU A 5 41.05 -12.77 2.73
N VAL A 6 42.29 -12.31 2.89
CA VAL A 6 43.12 -12.61 4.07
C VAL A 6 43.02 -11.52 5.15
N ALA A 7 42.57 -10.30 4.81
CA ALA A 7 42.53 -9.18 5.75
C ALA A 7 41.25 -9.12 6.61
N ALA A 8 40.26 -9.97 6.37
CA ALA A 8 38.97 -9.96 7.09
C ALA A 8 38.97 -10.73 8.44
N ARG A 9 40.15 -11.11 8.94
CA ARG A 9 40.32 -11.79 10.24
C ARG A 9 41.44 -11.15 11.02
N GLY A 10 41.15 -10.04 11.69
CA GLY A 10 42.12 -9.40 12.58
C GLY A 10 41.59 -8.08 13.12
N ASP A 11 41.35 -8.07 14.42
CA ASP A 11 41.31 -6.91 15.32
C ASP A 11 40.12 -5.95 15.23
N ALA A 12 39.14 -6.27 16.08
CA ALA A 12 38.28 -5.31 16.74
C ALA A 12 39.04 -4.73 17.95
N GLN A 13 39.27 -3.42 17.95
CA GLN A 13 39.23 -2.51 19.12
C GLN A 13 39.89 -1.17 18.76
N ALA A 14 39.11 -0.09 18.79
CA ALA A 14 39.46 1.23 19.36
C ALA A 14 38.46 2.29 18.85
N GLU A 15 37.68 2.80 19.79
CA GLU A 15 36.98 4.08 19.72
C GLU A 15 37.99 5.21 19.47
N ASP A 16 37.65 6.22 18.66
CA ASP A 16 37.10 7.50 19.16
C ASP A 16 37.31 8.67 18.17
N SER A 17 36.28 9.51 18.09
CA SER A 17 36.23 10.93 17.73
C SER A 17 36.94 11.51 16.47
N VAL A 18 36.15 12.13 15.58
CA VAL A 18 36.04 13.58 15.32
C VAL A 18 35.52 13.78 13.88
N ASP A 19 34.25 14.16 13.77
CA ASP A 19 33.66 14.78 12.58
C ASP A 19 33.56 16.30 12.84
N GLY A 20 33.82 17.09 11.81
CA GLY A 20 33.72 18.54 11.83
C GLY A 20 32.96 18.99 10.59
N GLY A 21 31.76 19.54 10.77
CA GLY A 21 30.96 20.01 9.64
C GLY A 21 29.56 20.52 9.96
N THR A 22 29.48 21.47 10.89
CA THR A 22 28.45 22.52 11.10
C THR A 22 27.13 22.41 10.31
N ARG A 23 26.06 22.01 11.00
CA ARG A 23 24.66 22.33 10.67
C ARG A 23 23.84 22.55 11.94
N ASP A 24 23.23 23.73 12.00
CA ASP A 24 22.05 24.12 12.80
C ASP A 24 22.09 23.79 14.31
N LEU A 25 22.88 24.57 15.06
CA LEU A 25 23.13 24.45 16.51
C LEU A 25 22.01 25.04 17.39
N GLY A 26 20.76 25.04 16.92
CA GLY A 26 19.64 25.61 17.67
C GLY A 26 18.92 24.63 18.60
N ASN A 27 18.95 23.33 18.28
CA ASN A 27 18.07 22.33 18.92
C ASN A 27 18.76 21.01 19.29
N THR A 28 20.02 20.82 18.87
CA THR A 28 20.78 19.58 19.12
C THR A 28 21.31 19.54 20.54
N GLU A 29 21.83 20.67 21.05
CA GLU A 29 22.30 20.76 22.43
C GLU A 29 21.17 20.56 23.45
N GLU A 30 19.96 21.06 23.16
CA GLU A 30 18.81 20.89 24.05
C GLU A 30 18.34 19.42 24.07
N HIS A 31 18.31 18.77 22.92
CA HIS A 31 17.97 17.35 22.80
C HIS A 31 19.05 16.43 23.39
N ASP A 32 20.33 16.81 23.28
CA ASP A 32 21.46 16.10 23.90
C ASP A 32 21.45 16.28 25.43
N LEU A 33 21.06 17.45 25.92
CA LEU A 33 20.85 17.72 27.35
C LEU A 33 19.63 17.00 27.91
N GLU A 34 18.53 16.90 27.16
CA GLU A 34 17.35 16.11 27.53
C GLU A 34 17.69 14.61 27.57
N LEU A 35 18.44 14.11 26.59
CA LEU A 35 18.91 12.73 26.56
C LEU A 35 19.80 12.44 27.77
N ALA A 36 20.78 13.29 28.04
CA ALA A 36 21.67 13.14 29.19
C ALA A 36 20.92 13.20 30.54
N ARG A 37 19.88 14.04 30.65
CA ARG A 37 19.01 14.08 31.83
C ARG A 37 18.19 12.80 31.98
N ALA A 38 17.61 12.30 30.89
CA ALA A 38 16.84 11.07 30.89
C ALA A 38 17.71 9.85 31.23
N GLU A 39 18.95 9.80 30.74
CA GLU A 39 19.93 8.77 31.10
C GLU A 39 20.32 8.84 32.58
N ALA A 40 20.60 10.04 33.10
CA ALA A 40 20.91 10.22 34.51
C ALA A 40 19.72 9.85 35.43
N GLU A 41 18.48 10.18 35.04
CA GLU A 41 17.27 9.82 35.76
C GLU A 41 17.02 8.31 35.75
N ARG A 42 17.21 7.67 34.58
CA ARG A 42 17.16 6.21 34.44
C ARG A 42 18.16 5.54 35.37
N ASP A 43 19.42 5.99 35.36
CA ASP A 43 20.49 5.37 36.15
C ASP A 43 20.27 5.57 37.66
N ALA A 44 19.80 6.75 38.07
CA ALA A 44 19.42 7.02 39.45
C ALA A 44 18.22 6.16 39.90
N THR A 45 17.22 5.99 39.04
CA THR A 45 16.05 5.15 39.31
C THR A 45 16.44 3.67 39.39
N LEU A 46 17.34 3.22 38.53
CA LEU A 46 17.85 1.86 38.54
C LEU A 46 18.66 1.60 39.81
N ALA A 47 19.53 2.52 40.22
CA ALA A 47 20.28 2.41 41.47
C ALA A 47 19.36 2.40 42.70
N ALA A 48 18.31 3.23 42.71
CA ALA A 48 17.30 3.23 43.77
C ALA A 48 16.54 1.90 43.83
N LEU A 49 16.16 1.36 42.67
CA LEU A 49 15.51 0.05 42.56
C LEU A 49 16.44 -1.04 43.08
N GLU A 50 17.70 -1.09 42.63
CA GLU A 50 18.70 -2.06 43.09
C GLU A 50 18.93 -2.00 44.61
N SER A 51 18.85 -0.81 45.22
CA SER A 51 19.03 -0.63 46.67
C SER A 51 17.92 -1.21 47.54
N VAL A 52 16.73 -1.44 46.98
CA VAL A 52 15.57 -1.99 47.70
C VAL A 52 15.29 -3.45 47.37
N LEU A 53 16.04 -4.03 46.42
CA LEU A 53 15.91 -5.43 46.05
C LEU A 53 16.69 -6.35 46.99
N THR A 54 16.11 -7.53 47.25
CA THR A 54 16.85 -8.62 47.88
C THR A 54 17.88 -9.19 46.90
N GLU A 55 18.92 -9.86 47.39
CA GLU A 55 19.95 -10.47 46.51
C GLU A 55 19.38 -11.42 45.45
N GLU A 56 18.26 -12.08 45.74
CA GLU A 56 17.56 -12.95 44.80
C GLU A 56 16.89 -12.14 43.68
N HIS A 57 16.17 -11.07 44.03
CA HIS A 57 15.51 -10.22 43.03
C HIS A 57 16.51 -9.36 42.23
N ALA A 58 17.64 -8.94 42.83
CA ALA A 58 18.72 -8.27 42.12
C ALA A 58 19.36 -9.19 41.07
N ARG A 59 19.57 -10.48 41.39
CA ARG A 59 19.99 -11.49 40.41
C ARG A 59 18.95 -11.71 39.31
N GLY A 60 17.67 -11.75 39.66
CA GLY A 60 16.57 -11.85 38.71
C GLY A 60 16.51 -10.66 37.74
N LEU A 61 16.63 -9.44 38.26
CA LEU A 61 16.67 -8.21 37.46
C LEU A 61 17.90 -8.17 36.55
N GLY A 62 19.08 -8.53 37.07
CA GLY A 62 20.30 -8.65 36.27
C GLY A 62 20.17 -9.66 35.13
N ALA A 63 19.51 -10.79 35.36
CA ALA A 63 19.23 -11.78 34.32
C ALA A 63 18.25 -11.25 33.25
N VAL A 64 17.23 -10.48 33.65
CA VAL A 64 16.28 -9.84 32.71
C VAL A 64 16.95 -8.73 31.88
N LEU A 65 17.78 -7.89 32.50
CA LEU A 65 18.52 -6.84 31.81
C LEU A 65 19.58 -7.41 30.87
N ALA A 66 20.31 -8.45 31.30
CA ALA A 66 21.24 -9.19 30.46
C ALA A 66 20.51 -9.92 29.33
N ALA A 67 19.32 -10.49 29.56
CA ALA A 67 18.50 -11.06 28.50
C ALA A 67 18.04 -9.97 27.50
N LYS A 68 17.68 -8.78 27.98
CA LYS A 68 17.29 -7.64 27.14
C LYS A 68 18.44 -7.05 26.32
N SER A 69 19.67 -7.03 26.85
CA SER A 69 20.86 -6.58 26.11
C SER A 69 21.44 -7.65 25.19
N SER A 70 21.47 -8.91 25.63
CA SER A 70 21.93 -10.05 24.82
C SER A 70 20.94 -10.43 23.72
N ASP A 71 19.64 -10.17 23.89
CA ASP A 71 18.66 -10.25 22.80
C ASP A 71 18.99 -9.26 21.66
N ASP A 72 19.63 -8.13 21.96
CA ASP A 72 19.95 -7.11 20.95
C ASP A 72 21.31 -7.36 20.27
N ASP A 73 22.30 -7.92 20.99
CA ASP A 73 23.66 -8.09 20.49
C ASP A 73 23.95 -9.52 19.98
N GLY A 74 23.29 -10.54 20.54
CA GLY A 74 23.46 -11.95 20.15
C GLY A 74 22.59 -12.40 18.96
N ARG A 75 21.51 -11.69 18.64
CA ARG A 75 20.61 -12.00 17.51
C ARG A 75 20.98 -11.30 16.21
N ARG A 76 21.78 -10.23 16.27
CA ARG A 76 22.10 -9.44 15.08
C ARG A 76 23.26 -10.09 14.32
N PRO A 77 23.10 -10.34 13.01
CA PRO A 77 24.18 -10.90 12.22
C PRO A 77 25.38 -9.93 12.18
N PRO A 78 26.60 -10.44 11.95
CA PRO A 78 27.78 -9.58 11.79
C PRO A 78 27.53 -8.51 10.73
N ARG A 79 27.83 -7.26 11.06
CA ARG A 79 27.69 -6.14 10.11
C ARG A 79 28.92 -6.05 9.21
N PHE A 80 28.73 -5.54 8.01
CA PHE A 80 29.84 -5.20 7.12
C PHE A 80 30.63 -4.01 7.67
N ASP A 81 31.95 -4.00 7.46
CA ASP A 81 32.77 -2.81 7.70
C ASP A 81 32.41 -1.74 6.66
N LEU A 82 31.57 -0.79 7.08
CA LEU A 82 31.13 0.31 6.23
C LEU A 82 32.29 1.20 5.79
N ARG A 83 33.37 1.31 6.58
CA ARG A 83 34.55 2.10 6.21
C ARG A 83 35.26 1.46 5.03
N LEU A 84 35.33 0.13 5.01
CA LEU A 84 35.90 -0.61 3.87
C LEU A 84 35.08 -0.40 2.60
N ILE A 85 33.75 -0.47 2.69
CA ILE A 85 32.84 -0.22 1.56
C ILE A 85 32.99 1.23 1.06
N GLN A 86 33.03 2.21 1.97
CA GLN A 86 33.25 3.62 1.61
C GLN A 86 34.59 3.85 0.91
N ARG A 87 35.66 3.18 1.38
CA ARG A 87 36.98 3.24 0.74
C ARG A 87 36.97 2.62 -0.66
N TYR A 88 36.25 1.51 -0.86
CA TYR A 88 36.05 0.93 -2.18
C TYR A 88 35.34 1.92 -3.11
N VAL A 89 34.23 2.51 -2.66
CA VAL A 89 33.46 3.48 -3.44
C VAL A 89 34.33 4.67 -3.84
N LEU A 90 35.08 5.25 -2.89
CA LEU A 90 35.97 6.38 -3.16
C LEU A 90 37.08 6.02 -4.16
N TRP A 91 37.74 4.87 -3.96
CA TRP A 91 38.75 4.39 -4.90
C TRP A 91 38.16 4.22 -6.30
N ARG A 92 36.97 3.61 -6.39
CA ARG A 92 36.31 3.34 -7.67
C ARG A 92 35.90 4.61 -8.41
N VAL A 93 35.53 5.68 -7.71
CA VAL A 93 35.27 7.00 -8.31
C VAL A 93 36.51 7.54 -9.04
N PHE A 94 37.70 7.44 -8.44
CA PHE A 94 38.95 7.85 -9.09
C PHE A 94 39.33 6.91 -10.23
N ASP A 95 39.11 5.61 -10.06
CA ASP A 95 39.38 4.59 -11.08
C ASP A 95 38.48 4.74 -12.33
N LEU A 96 37.21 5.17 -12.15
CA LEU A 96 36.31 5.58 -13.23
C LEU A 96 36.75 6.87 -13.94
N GLY A 97 37.83 7.51 -13.46
CA GLY A 97 38.50 8.61 -14.13
C GLY A 97 38.08 9.99 -13.64
N TRP A 98 37.47 10.10 -12.45
CA TRP A 98 37.23 11.40 -11.83
C TRP A 98 38.55 12.04 -11.41
N THR A 99 38.79 13.27 -11.83
CA THR A 99 39.88 14.11 -11.33
C THR A 99 39.40 15.54 -11.16
N THR A 100 40.12 16.31 -10.33
CA THR A 100 39.83 17.74 -10.12
C THR A 100 39.89 18.52 -11.43
N GLU A 101 40.84 18.19 -12.31
CA GLU A 101 41.02 18.84 -13.61
C GLU A 101 39.85 18.55 -14.56
N ARG A 102 39.31 17.33 -14.54
CA ARG A 102 38.21 16.93 -15.43
C ARG A 102 36.85 17.43 -14.97
N PHE A 103 36.54 17.26 -13.69
CA PHE A 103 35.18 17.46 -13.18
C PHE A 103 35.09 18.36 -11.94
N GLY A 104 36.22 18.75 -11.34
CA GLY A 104 36.23 19.51 -10.08
C GLY A 104 35.49 20.84 -10.18
N HIS A 105 35.66 21.58 -11.29
CA HIS A 105 34.90 22.82 -11.51
C HIS A 105 33.39 22.55 -11.66
N PHE A 106 33.01 21.56 -12.46
CA PHE A 106 31.60 21.22 -12.70
C PHE A 106 30.90 20.79 -11.40
N ASP A 107 31.50 19.85 -10.68
CA ASP A 107 30.93 19.29 -9.44
C ASP A 107 30.86 20.32 -8.31
N ARG A 108 31.71 21.35 -8.32
CA ARG A 108 31.77 22.37 -7.27
C ARG A 108 30.94 23.62 -7.58
N PHE A 109 30.88 24.04 -8.83
CA PHE A 109 30.36 25.36 -9.21
C PHE A 109 29.24 25.32 -10.25
N SER A 110 29.13 24.25 -11.04
CA SER A 110 28.11 24.16 -12.11
C SER A 110 26.83 23.47 -11.67
N ILE A 111 26.87 22.67 -10.60
CA ILE A 111 25.69 22.07 -9.98
C ILE A 111 25.44 22.74 -8.62
N GLY A 112 24.31 23.44 -8.48
CA GLY A 112 23.91 24.11 -7.24
C GLY A 112 23.60 23.12 -6.12
N TYR A 113 23.68 23.58 -4.87
CA TYR A 113 23.19 22.80 -3.73
C TYR A 113 21.66 22.83 -3.68
N HIS A 114 21.02 21.69 -3.97
CA HIS A 114 19.57 21.56 -4.02
C HIS A 114 19.02 20.58 -2.95
N GLY A 115 19.61 20.58 -1.75
CA GLY A 115 19.12 19.78 -0.62
C GLY A 115 19.11 18.26 -0.88
N ARG A 116 18.11 17.55 -0.34
CA ARG A 116 17.92 16.09 -0.50
C ARG A 116 16.92 15.69 -1.60
N GLY A 117 16.32 16.63 -2.32
CA GLY A 117 15.36 16.33 -3.39
C GLY A 117 15.97 15.54 -4.55
N ALA A 118 15.20 14.65 -5.17
CA ALA A 118 15.63 13.73 -6.22
C ALA A 118 15.72 14.36 -7.63
N SER A 119 14.79 15.27 -7.96
CA SER A 119 14.63 15.89 -9.28
C SER A 119 15.65 17.01 -9.57
N LYS A 120 16.93 16.66 -9.61
CA LYS A 120 18.03 17.62 -9.85
C LYS A 120 19.16 17.06 -10.69
N ALA A 121 19.88 17.97 -11.34
CA ALA A 121 21.15 17.63 -11.98
C ALA A 121 22.14 17.08 -10.95
N GLU A 122 22.74 15.94 -11.28
CA GLU A 122 23.65 15.22 -10.38
C GLU A 122 25.12 15.46 -10.75
N ARG A 123 25.97 15.58 -9.72
CA ARG A 123 27.44 15.72 -9.88
C ARG A 123 28.04 14.46 -10.49
N ILE A 124 29.07 14.60 -11.32
CA ILE A 124 29.76 13.45 -11.95
C ILE A 124 30.35 12.53 -10.88
N GLY A 125 30.97 13.08 -9.84
CA GLY A 125 31.49 12.30 -8.73
C GLY A 125 30.41 11.49 -8.01
N LYS A 126 29.17 12.01 -7.89
CA LYS A 126 28.05 11.26 -7.29
C LYS A 126 27.50 10.19 -8.23
N LYS A 127 27.47 10.43 -9.55
CA LYS A 127 27.15 9.38 -10.53
C LYS A 127 28.13 8.21 -10.45
N TYR A 128 29.42 8.49 -10.32
CA TYR A 128 30.43 7.43 -10.15
C TYR A 128 30.31 6.72 -8.79
N GLN A 129 29.92 7.43 -7.73
CA GLN A 129 29.59 6.80 -6.44
C GLN A 129 28.42 5.83 -6.57
N TRP A 130 27.37 6.18 -7.32
CA TRP A 130 26.24 5.27 -7.58
C TRP A 130 26.69 4.01 -8.33
N ILE A 131 27.51 4.16 -9.39
CA ILE A 131 28.07 3.00 -10.11
C ILE A 131 28.84 2.10 -9.14
N ALA A 132 29.77 2.67 -8.38
CA ALA A 132 30.58 1.91 -7.41
C ALA A 132 29.74 1.27 -6.30
N TYR A 133 28.68 1.94 -5.84
CA TYR A 133 27.72 1.42 -4.88
C TYR A 133 26.99 0.19 -5.42
N HIS A 134 26.46 0.25 -6.64
CA HIS A 134 25.81 -0.93 -7.23
C HIS A 134 26.79 -2.08 -7.50
N GLU A 135 28.03 -1.80 -7.89
CA GLU A 135 29.07 -2.81 -8.04
C GLU A 135 29.38 -3.54 -6.71
N ILE A 136 29.60 -2.80 -5.62
CA ILE A 136 29.89 -3.42 -4.32
C ILE A 136 28.68 -4.14 -3.75
N MET A 137 27.46 -3.65 -4.01
CA MET A 137 26.24 -4.34 -3.59
C MET A 137 26.05 -5.67 -4.33
N ALA A 138 26.36 -5.73 -5.63
CA ALA A 138 26.37 -7.00 -6.37
C ALA A 138 27.40 -7.98 -5.79
N LEU A 139 28.61 -7.51 -5.47
CA LEU A 139 29.63 -8.33 -4.80
C LEU A 139 29.14 -8.86 -3.44
N VAL A 140 28.47 -8.04 -2.64
CA VAL A 140 27.89 -8.48 -1.36
C VAL A 140 26.80 -9.53 -1.60
N ALA A 141 25.90 -9.31 -2.56
CA ALA A 141 24.83 -10.25 -2.87
C ALA A 141 25.34 -11.62 -3.36
N ASP A 142 26.46 -11.66 -4.09
CA ASP A 142 27.06 -12.91 -4.60
C ASP A 142 27.77 -13.75 -3.52
N HIS A 143 28.24 -13.12 -2.44
CA HIS A 143 29.12 -13.77 -1.45
C HIS A 143 28.47 -13.98 -0.08
N PHE A 144 27.34 -13.33 0.19
CA PHE A 144 26.67 -13.37 1.48
C PHE A 144 25.22 -13.81 1.32
N ARG A 145 24.68 -14.44 2.37
CA ARG A 145 23.27 -14.83 2.41
C ARG A 145 22.40 -13.59 2.60
N TYR A 146 21.34 -13.51 1.83
CA TYR A 146 20.36 -12.46 1.96
C TYR A 146 19.49 -12.69 3.19
N ARG A 147 19.33 -11.67 4.02
CA ARG A 147 18.44 -11.70 5.17
C ARG A 147 17.55 -10.48 5.14
N GLU A 148 16.28 -10.70 4.81
CA GLU A 148 15.25 -9.67 4.92
C GLU A 148 15.05 -9.32 6.41
N GLN A 149 15.11 -8.03 6.75
CA GLN A 149 15.19 -7.55 8.14
C GLN A 149 13.99 -7.98 9.00
N PHE A 150 12.80 -8.07 8.39
CA PHE A 150 11.54 -8.35 9.08
C PHE A 150 10.96 -9.73 8.77
N ARG A 151 11.73 -10.62 8.13
CA ARG A 151 11.30 -12.00 7.84
C ARG A 151 11.84 -12.95 8.91
N GLU A 152 11.05 -13.96 9.27
CA GLU A 152 11.46 -15.00 10.21
C GLU A 152 12.78 -15.68 9.78
N GLU A 153 13.62 -16.01 10.75
CA GLU A 153 14.98 -16.56 10.53
C GLU A 153 15.00 -17.87 9.72
N ASN A 154 13.87 -18.58 9.66
CA ASN A 154 13.72 -19.87 8.98
C ASN A 154 13.29 -19.77 7.50
N GLY A 155 13.17 -18.56 6.94
CA GLY A 155 12.81 -18.35 5.53
C GLY A 155 13.92 -18.64 4.52
N ASN A 156 13.58 -18.70 3.22
CA ASN A 156 14.56 -18.76 2.14
C ASN A 156 15.44 -17.48 2.16
N GLN A 157 16.71 -17.63 2.51
CA GLN A 157 17.71 -16.56 2.65
C GLN A 157 18.50 -16.33 1.35
N ALA A 158 17.93 -16.71 0.21
CA ALA A 158 18.55 -16.52 -1.09
C ALA A 158 18.30 -15.10 -1.61
N TYR A 159 19.34 -14.52 -2.21
CA TYR A 159 19.16 -13.38 -3.10
C TYR A 159 18.70 -13.91 -4.47
N GLU A 160 17.43 -13.72 -4.78
CA GLU A 160 16.76 -14.07 -6.03
C GLU A 160 16.85 -12.94 -7.06
N GLY A 161 16.95 -11.67 -6.63
CA GLY A 161 17.17 -10.55 -7.54
C GLY A 161 16.93 -9.16 -6.97
N SER A 162 17.13 -8.15 -7.84
CA SER A 162 17.11 -6.73 -7.46
C SER A 162 15.75 -6.19 -7.05
N TRP A 163 14.67 -6.98 -7.15
CA TRP A 163 13.34 -6.64 -6.64
C TRP A 163 13.19 -6.83 -5.13
N GLN A 164 14.07 -7.59 -4.49
CA GLN A 164 13.95 -7.88 -3.05
C GLN A 164 14.26 -6.66 -2.19
N ASP A 165 15.06 -5.74 -2.70
CA ASP A 165 15.49 -4.52 -2.01
C ASP A 165 15.37 -3.30 -2.95
N HIS A 166 15.66 -2.11 -2.46
CA HIS A 166 15.51 -0.84 -3.17
C HIS A 166 16.63 -0.58 -4.20
N PHE A 167 17.06 -1.60 -4.94
CA PHE A 167 18.11 -1.49 -5.97
C PHE A 167 17.61 -1.10 -7.36
N ARG A 168 16.29 -1.11 -7.55
CA ARG A 168 15.64 -0.75 -8.81
C ARG A 168 15.10 0.67 -8.70
N ASP A 169 15.41 1.47 -9.71
CA ASP A 169 15.00 2.87 -9.76
C ASP A 169 13.93 3.07 -10.82
N ILE A 170 14.29 3.16 -12.10
CA ILE A 170 13.36 3.40 -13.22
C ILE A 170 12.67 2.10 -13.66
N ASP A 171 11.34 2.12 -13.78
CA ASP A 171 10.56 1.06 -14.40
C ASP A 171 10.50 1.26 -15.94
N PRO A 172 11.28 0.50 -16.73
CA PRO A 172 11.32 0.69 -18.18
C PRO A 172 10.04 0.21 -18.88
N SER A 173 9.17 -0.51 -18.17
CA SER A 173 7.91 -1.03 -18.70
C SER A 173 6.75 -0.05 -18.51
N CYS A 174 6.90 0.95 -17.63
CA CYS A 174 5.86 1.92 -17.35
C CYS A 174 6.16 3.26 -18.01
N THR A 175 5.31 3.70 -18.93
CA THR A 175 5.39 5.03 -19.55
C THR A 175 4.42 6.03 -18.94
N LEU A 176 3.63 5.62 -17.95
CA LEU A 176 2.72 6.50 -17.23
C LEU A 176 3.52 7.44 -16.32
N ARG A 177 3.22 8.73 -16.39
CA ARG A 177 3.81 9.75 -15.49
C ARG A 177 2.92 10.07 -14.29
N SER A 178 1.62 9.87 -14.45
CA SER A 178 0.58 10.03 -13.45
C SER A 178 -0.65 9.24 -13.92
N SER A 179 -1.57 8.91 -13.01
CA SER A 179 -2.88 8.42 -13.41
C SER A 179 -3.69 9.56 -14.02
N ARG A 180 -4.51 9.25 -15.03
CA ARG A 180 -5.41 10.24 -15.65
C ARG A 180 -6.58 10.57 -14.75
N GLY A 181 -7.02 9.60 -13.94
CA GLY A 181 -8.13 9.70 -13.02
C GLY A 181 -7.82 9.04 -11.68
N GLY A 182 -8.90 8.69 -10.98
CA GLY A 182 -8.85 8.16 -9.62
C GLY A 182 -9.79 8.93 -8.71
N THR A 183 -10.11 8.31 -7.58
CA THR A 183 -10.81 8.97 -6.47
C THR A 183 -9.87 9.97 -5.81
N SER A 184 -10.26 11.24 -5.82
CA SER A 184 -9.47 12.33 -5.27
C SER A 184 -10.06 12.88 -3.97
N TRP A 185 -9.38 13.89 -3.41
CA TRP A 185 -9.91 14.70 -2.32
C TRP A 185 -11.27 15.32 -2.67
N ASP A 186 -11.51 15.65 -3.95
CA ASP A 186 -12.72 16.35 -4.42
C ASP A 186 -13.85 15.41 -4.88
N GLY A 187 -13.66 14.10 -4.70
CA GLY A 187 -14.53 13.06 -5.24
C GLY A 187 -14.02 12.52 -6.57
N HIS A 188 -14.83 11.69 -7.23
CA HIS A 188 -14.51 11.16 -8.56
C HIS A 188 -15.31 11.87 -9.64
N SER A 189 -14.73 11.93 -10.85
CA SER A 189 -15.44 12.33 -12.06
C SER A 189 -16.35 11.20 -12.56
N LEU A 190 -17.44 11.57 -13.24
CA LEU A 190 -18.29 10.59 -13.91
C LEU A 190 -17.56 9.91 -15.06
N ALA A 191 -17.78 8.61 -15.19
CA ALA A 191 -17.28 7.80 -16.29
C ALA A 191 -18.28 6.69 -16.63
N TRP A 192 -18.13 6.03 -17.78
CA TRP A 192 -19.07 4.95 -18.15
C TRP A 192 -18.99 3.74 -17.19
N TRP A 193 -17.87 3.56 -16.50
CA TRP A 193 -17.69 2.53 -15.45
C TRP A 193 -18.07 3.01 -14.04
N GLY A 194 -18.69 4.19 -13.95
CA GLY A 194 -19.11 4.84 -12.70
C GLY A 194 -20.07 5.98 -13.03
N ALA A 195 -21.17 5.65 -13.70
CA ALA A 195 -22.10 6.64 -14.25
C ALA A 195 -23.12 7.15 -13.23
N ALA A 196 -23.19 6.52 -12.06
CA ALA A 196 -24.12 6.88 -10.99
C ALA A 196 -23.82 8.30 -10.48
N ARG A 197 -24.84 9.16 -10.54
CA ARG A 197 -24.81 10.52 -9.99
C ARG A 197 -25.43 10.53 -8.60
N TYR A 198 -24.92 11.42 -7.75
CA TYR A 198 -25.51 11.71 -6.46
C TYR A 198 -25.51 13.22 -6.24
N ASP A 199 -26.69 13.83 -6.37
CA ASP A 199 -26.90 15.28 -6.24
C ASP A 199 -27.85 15.62 -5.09
N ASN A 200 -28.32 14.62 -4.33
CA ASN A 200 -29.33 14.78 -3.31
C ASN A 200 -28.71 15.13 -1.94
N TRP A 201 -28.02 16.28 -1.89
CA TRP A 201 -27.24 16.69 -0.71
C TRP A 201 -28.08 17.20 0.46
N GLY A 202 -29.40 17.34 0.32
CA GLY A 202 -30.29 17.78 1.39
C GLY A 202 -30.11 19.25 1.81
N ASP A 203 -30.83 19.67 2.85
CA ASP A 203 -30.73 21.02 3.43
C ASP A 203 -29.61 21.07 4.50
N PRO A 204 -28.77 22.12 4.55
CA PRO A 204 -27.80 22.35 5.63
C PRO A 204 -28.37 22.27 7.05
N SER A 205 -29.62 22.64 7.26
CA SER A 205 -30.31 22.58 8.57
C SER A 205 -30.75 21.17 8.96
N GLY A 206 -30.75 20.22 8.01
CA GLY A 206 -31.26 18.85 8.16
C GLY A 206 -30.17 17.78 8.07
N SER A 207 -28.96 18.04 8.56
CA SER A 207 -27.80 17.13 8.44
C SER A 207 -28.10 15.70 8.90
N ARG A 208 -28.73 15.52 10.07
CA ARG A 208 -29.09 14.19 10.59
C ARG A 208 -30.14 13.48 9.72
N GLU A 209 -31.15 14.19 9.24
CA GLU A 209 -32.18 13.62 8.37
C GLU A 209 -31.58 13.17 7.03
N TRP A 210 -30.69 13.98 6.46
CA TRP A 210 -29.99 13.63 5.23
C TRP A 210 -29.13 12.37 5.40
N VAL A 211 -28.34 12.29 6.48
CA VAL A 211 -27.49 11.12 6.78
C VAL A 211 -28.33 9.84 6.88
N MET A 212 -29.45 9.89 7.61
CA MET A 212 -30.25 8.68 7.89
C MET A 212 -31.10 8.22 6.70
N ARG A 213 -31.18 9.01 5.63
CA ARG A 213 -31.92 8.63 4.42
C ARG A 213 -31.15 7.59 3.60
N CYS A 214 -31.81 6.46 3.34
CA CYS A 214 -31.21 5.29 2.67
C CYS A 214 -31.80 5.02 1.27
N ASP A 215 -32.96 5.61 0.95
CA ASP A 215 -33.68 5.36 -0.31
C ASP A 215 -33.12 6.16 -1.51
N ASP A 216 -32.20 7.10 -1.26
CA ASP A 216 -31.54 7.93 -2.26
C ASP A 216 -30.14 7.43 -2.65
N LEU A 217 -29.72 6.29 -2.12
CA LEU A 217 -28.39 5.73 -2.36
C LEU A 217 -28.25 5.23 -3.81
N PRO A 218 -27.09 5.44 -4.46
CA PRO A 218 -26.76 4.78 -5.72
C PRO A 218 -26.91 3.27 -5.62
N LYS A 219 -27.57 2.67 -6.61
CA LYS A 219 -27.72 1.21 -6.69
C LYS A 219 -26.35 0.56 -6.86
N VAL A 220 -25.98 -0.31 -5.93
CA VAL A 220 -24.67 -0.97 -5.95
C VAL A 220 -24.52 -1.85 -7.18
N GLU A 221 -25.60 -2.49 -7.65
CA GLU A 221 -25.59 -3.33 -8.86
C GLU A 221 -25.08 -2.57 -10.10
N ASP A 222 -25.44 -1.29 -10.22
CA ASP A 222 -25.01 -0.41 -11.33
C ASP A 222 -23.51 -0.04 -11.21
N LEU A 223 -22.91 -0.21 -10.03
CA LEU A 223 -21.48 -0.02 -9.77
C LEU A 223 -20.66 -1.29 -10.03
N LEU A 224 -21.27 -2.47 -9.84
CA LEU A 224 -20.61 -3.77 -9.96
C LEU A 224 -20.58 -4.31 -11.39
N SER A 225 -21.59 -4.00 -12.21
CA SER A 225 -21.68 -4.49 -13.59
C SER A 225 -22.10 -3.37 -14.55
N VAL A 226 -21.18 -3.02 -15.45
CA VAL A 226 -21.28 -1.87 -16.34
C VAL A 226 -21.23 -2.30 -17.80
N ALA A 227 -21.73 -1.45 -18.71
CA ALA A 227 -21.67 -1.69 -20.14
C ALA A 227 -20.79 -0.64 -20.82
N HIS A 228 -19.88 -1.08 -21.69
CA HIS A 228 -19.09 -0.18 -22.49
C HIS A 228 -19.98 0.55 -23.51
N PRO A 229 -19.87 1.88 -23.65
CA PRO A 229 -20.84 2.68 -24.40
C PRO A 229 -20.79 2.44 -25.92
N GLU A 230 -19.66 2.01 -26.47
CA GLU A 230 -19.49 1.88 -27.92
C GLU A 230 -19.98 0.54 -28.50
N ASP A 231 -19.80 -0.55 -27.77
CA ASP A 231 -20.05 -1.92 -28.25
C ASP A 231 -21.01 -2.72 -27.34
N ALA A 232 -21.51 -2.10 -26.27
CA ALA A 232 -22.36 -2.71 -25.26
C ALA A 232 -21.75 -3.95 -24.58
N SER A 233 -20.44 -4.15 -24.68
CA SER A 233 -19.74 -5.22 -23.97
C SER A 233 -19.92 -5.04 -22.46
N ARG A 234 -20.14 -6.15 -21.74
CA ARG A 234 -20.39 -6.14 -20.30
C ARG A 234 -19.10 -6.34 -19.52
N TRP A 235 -18.96 -5.59 -18.44
CA TRP A 235 -17.76 -5.59 -17.59
C TRP A 235 -18.15 -5.64 -16.11
N LEU A 236 -17.39 -6.42 -15.34
CA LEU A 236 -17.51 -6.52 -13.90
C LEU A 236 -16.46 -5.62 -13.26
N ASN A 237 -16.89 -4.73 -12.36
CA ASN A 237 -15.98 -3.99 -11.50
C ASN A 237 -15.66 -4.82 -10.26
N VAL A 238 -14.44 -5.35 -10.21
CA VAL A 238 -14.00 -6.25 -9.16
C VAL A 238 -13.21 -5.56 -8.04
N GLN A 239 -12.85 -4.29 -8.24
CA GLN A 239 -12.17 -3.48 -7.23
C GLN A 239 -12.54 -2.01 -7.43
N GLY A 240 -13.67 -1.58 -6.87
CA GLY A 240 -14.23 -0.25 -7.03
C GLY A 240 -14.06 0.62 -5.80
N TYR A 241 -13.71 1.89 -5.98
CA TYR A 241 -13.91 2.93 -4.97
C TYR A 241 -14.60 4.12 -5.61
N PHE A 242 -15.78 4.45 -5.09
CA PHE A 242 -16.67 5.50 -5.56
C PHE A 242 -16.83 6.52 -4.43
N ASN A 243 -16.66 7.79 -4.74
CA ASN A 243 -16.70 8.88 -3.76
C ASN A 243 -17.40 10.11 -4.35
N TRP A 244 -18.62 10.39 -3.90
CA TRP A 244 -19.36 11.60 -4.22
C TRP A 244 -19.17 12.61 -3.10
N LYS A 245 -18.86 13.86 -3.47
CA LYS A 245 -18.68 14.96 -2.52
C LYS A 245 -19.48 16.17 -2.96
N GLN A 246 -20.11 16.82 -1.99
CA GLN A 246 -20.74 18.11 -2.20
C GLN A 246 -19.65 19.16 -2.47
N GLN A 247 -19.76 19.87 -3.59
CA GLN A 247 -18.86 20.98 -3.91
C GLN A 247 -19.20 22.19 -3.01
N PRO A 248 -18.19 22.89 -2.46
CA PRO A 248 -18.43 24.09 -1.69
C PRO A 248 -18.96 25.22 -2.59
N PRO A 249 -19.57 26.27 -2.01
CA PRO A 249 -19.82 27.52 -2.72
C PRO A 249 -18.52 28.07 -3.35
N ALA A 250 -18.63 28.71 -4.52
CA ALA A 250 -17.47 29.17 -5.29
C ALA A 250 -16.58 30.19 -4.57
N ASP A 251 -17.08 30.83 -3.51
CA ASP A 251 -16.38 31.81 -2.68
C ASP A 251 -15.80 31.22 -1.38
N ARG A 252 -15.83 29.89 -1.19
CA ARG A 252 -15.36 29.23 0.03
C ARG A 252 -14.51 28.00 -0.25
N GLU A 253 -13.53 27.77 0.61
CA GLU A 253 -12.74 26.54 0.60
C GLU A 253 -13.54 25.38 1.23
N LEU A 254 -13.18 24.14 0.87
CA LEU A 254 -13.77 22.91 1.42
C LEU A 254 -13.69 22.84 2.95
N THR A 255 -12.74 23.52 3.58
CA THR A 255 -12.59 23.56 5.04
C THR A 255 -13.45 24.58 5.74
N ASP A 256 -14.03 25.53 5.00
CA ASP A 256 -14.74 26.68 5.57
C ASP A 256 -16.24 26.41 5.75
N VAL A 257 -16.70 25.24 5.31
CA VAL A 257 -18.11 24.84 5.29
C VAL A 257 -18.28 23.42 5.83
N GLU A 258 -19.51 23.10 6.20
CA GLU A 258 -19.94 21.71 6.36
C GLU A 258 -19.73 20.96 5.03
N ARG A 259 -19.11 19.78 5.09
CA ARG A 259 -18.89 18.90 3.94
C ARG A 259 -19.77 17.68 4.05
N ARG A 260 -20.44 17.34 2.96
CA ARG A 260 -21.22 16.11 2.81
C ARG A 260 -20.55 15.20 1.82
N GLU A 261 -20.42 13.93 2.18
CA GLU A 261 -19.82 12.93 1.31
C GLU A 261 -20.55 11.58 1.42
N LEU A 262 -20.50 10.85 0.31
CA LEU A 262 -21.00 9.49 0.18
C LEU A 262 -19.93 8.68 -0.53
N TRP A 263 -19.58 7.52 -0.01
CA TRP A 263 -18.63 6.65 -0.71
C TRP A 263 -18.94 5.17 -0.53
N TYR A 264 -18.50 4.38 -1.51
CA TYR A 264 -18.53 2.91 -1.51
C TYR A 264 -17.17 2.35 -1.88
N ILE A 265 -16.74 1.33 -1.14
CA ILE A 265 -15.70 0.39 -1.54
C ILE A 265 -16.38 -0.93 -1.88
N CYS A 266 -16.11 -1.43 -3.09
CA CYS A 266 -16.63 -2.70 -3.58
C CYS A 266 -15.44 -3.61 -3.93
N THR A 267 -15.23 -4.65 -3.13
CA THR A 267 -14.14 -5.62 -3.34
C THR A 267 -14.73 -6.98 -3.68
N ALA A 268 -14.35 -7.52 -4.84
CA ALA A 268 -14.75 -8.86 -5.25
C ALA A 268 -13.80 -9.93 -4.73
N TYR A 269 -14.34 -11.14 -4.57
CA TYR A 269 -13.61 -12.33 -4.19
C TYR A 269 -14.07 -13.51 -5.03
N LEU A 270 -13.14 -14.42 -5.33
CA LEU A 270 -13.49 -15.76 -5.77
C LEU A 270 -13.82 -16.63 -4.57
N ILE A 271 -14.86 -17.43 -4.73
CA ILE A 271 -15.32 -18.46 -3.80
C ILE A 271 -15.67 -19.71 -4.58
N ARG A 272 -15.78 -20.88 -3.92
CA ARG A 272 -16.32 -22.06 -4.61
C ARG A 272 -17.79 -21.83 -4.92
N ALA A 273 -18.27 -22.30 -6.07
CA ALA A 273 -19.66 -22.06 -6.50
C ALA A 273 -20.70 -22.55 -5.47
N GLN A 274 -20.45 -23.71 -4.85
CA GLN A 274 -21.32 -24.29 -3.81
C GLN A 274 -21.41 -23.46 -2.51
N ASP A 275 -20.45 -22.56 -2.29
CA ASP A 275 -20.28 -21.81 -1.03
C ASP A 275 -20.94 -20.41 -1.10
N GLY A 276 -21.45 -20.01 -2.28
CA GLY A 276 -22.01 -18.68 -2.53
C GLY A 276 -23.18 -18.30 -1.63
N GLU A 277 -24.17 -19.18 -1.49
CA GLU A 277 -25.33 -18.92 -0.63
C GLU A 277 -24.93 -18.80 0.85
N ALA A 278 -23.97 -19.64 1.29
CA ALA A 278 -23.46 -19.60 2.66
C ALA A 278 -22.73 -18.29 2.97
N PHE A 279 -21.95 -17.77 2.01
CA PHE A 279 -21.28 -16.48 2.13
C PHE A 279 -22.28 -15.34 2.30
N VAL A 280 -23.25 -15.22 1.38
CA VAL A 280 -24.24 -14.12 1.41
C VAL A 280 -25.07 -14.17 2.69
N LYS A 281 -25.50 -15.36 3.12
CA LYS A 281 -26.24 -15.54 4.38
C LYS A 281 -25.41 -15.15 5.60
N TRP A 282 -24.14 -15.51 5.65
CA TRP A 282 -23.25 -15.08 6.74
C TRP A 282 -23.04 -13.57 6.73
N ALA A 283 -22.88 -12.96 5.54
CA ALA A 283 -22.69 -11.53 5.38
C ALA A 283 -23.85 -10.71 5.97
N GLU A 284 -25.08 -11.25 5.98
CA GLU A 284 -26.24 -10.59 6.62
C GLU A 284 -25.99 -10.34 8.11
N GLY A 285 -25.26 -11.23 8.78
CA GLY A 285 -24.96 -11.18 10.21
C GLY A 285 -23.71 -10.40 10.62
N VAL A 286 -22.91 -9.88 9.67
CA VAL A 286 -21.64 -9.20 9.97
C VAL A 286 -21.56 -7.79 9.40
N ASP A 287 -20.80 -6.90 10.03
CA ASP A 287 -20.49 -5.57 9.51
C ASP A 287 -19.07 -5.56 8.91
N PHE A 288 -18.94 -5.19 7.63
CA PHE A 288 -17.66 -5.09 6.93
C PHE A 288 -16.86 -3.82 7.27
N TRP A 289 -17.41 -2.94 8.12
CA TRP A 289 -16.70 -1.77 8.64
C TRP A 289 -15.35 -2.17 9.29
N GLY A 290 -14.34 -1.34 9.08
CA GLY A 290 -12.97 -1.60 9.59
C GLY A 290 -12.08 -2.40 8.64
N ARG A 291 -12.52 -2.72 7.42
CA ARG A 291 -11.70 -3.30 6.34
C ARG A 291 -10.93 -4.57 6.78
N TRP A 292 -11.59 -5.43 7.54
CA TRP A 292 -11.01 -6.67 8.09
C TRP A 292 -11.10 -7.87 7.14
N MET A 293 -11.89 -7.77 6.06
CA MET A 293 -11.87 -8.77 4.99
C MET A 293 -10.51 -8.77 4.29
N PRO A 294 -10.05 -9.90 3.74
CA PRO A 294 -8.80 -9.97 3.00
C PRO A 294 -8.72 -8.88 1.94
N ASP A 295 -7.60 -8.17 1.87
CA ASP A 295 -7.45 -7.07 0.92
C ASP A 295 -6.42 -7.40 -0.15
N ARG A 296 -6.44 -6.64 -1.23
CA ARG A 296 -5.48 -6.78 -2.31
C ARG A 296 -4.07 -6.46 -1.82
N PRO A 297 -3.07 -7.29 -2.18
CA PRO A 297 -1.69 -6.95 -1.95
C PRO A 297 -1.30 -5.72 -2.78
N GLU A 298 -0.51 -4.83 -2.18
CA GLU A 298 0.08 -3.68 -2.83
C GLU A 298 1.59 -3.85 -2.91
N VAL A 299 2.17 -3.60 -4.09
CA VAL A 299 3.61 -3.71 -4.31
C VAL A 299 4.11 -2.49 -5.07
N TYR A 300 5.21 -1.93 -4.58
CA TYR A 300 5.90 -0.79 -5.17
C TYR A 300 7.30 -1.09 -5.71
N ARG A 301 7.85 -2.30 -5.44
CA ARG A 301 9.22 -2.71 -5.83
C ARG A 301 9.28 -3.57 -7.11
N MET A 302 8.14 -4.09 -7.56
CA MET A 302 8.02 -4.85 -8.81
C MET A 302 7.82 -3.87 -9.98
N PHE A 303 8.33 -4.19 -11.17
CA PHE A 303 7.99 -3.42 -12.36
C PHE A 303 6.63 -3.84 -12.93
N LEU A 304 5.92 -2.92 -13.56
CA LEU A 304 4.55 -3.15 -14.03
C LEU A 304 4.47 -4.34 -14.99
N GLY A 305 5.38 -4.38 -15.96
CA GLY A 305 5.47 -5.44 -16.96
C GLY A 305 5.99 -6.78 -16.46
N GLU A 306 6.38 -6.88 -15.18
CA GLU A 306 6.82 -8.13 -14.56
C GLU A 306 5.65 -8.93 -13.95
N HIS A 307 4.49 -8.30 -13.75
CA HIS A 307 3.34 -8.94 -13.11
C HIS A 307 2.85 -10.17 -13.88
N GLY A 308 2.56 -11.25 -13.16
CA GLY A 308 1.91 -12.46 -13.69
C GLY A 308 2.84 -13.52 -14.29
N TRP A 309 4.11 -13.23 -14.57
CA TRP A 309 5.01 -14.21 -15.22
C TRP A 309 6.46 -14.22 -14.71
N SER A 310 6.96 -13.10 -14.19
CA SER A 310 8.38 -12.95 -13.82
C SER A 310 8.73 -13.62 -12.48
N PRO A 311 10.03 -13.83 -12.20
CA PRO A 311 10.49 -14.19 -10.85
C PRO A 311 10.12 -13.14 -9.80
N ALA A 312 10.18 -11.85 -10.13
CA ALA A 312 9.78 -10.77 -9.21
C ALA A 312 8.30 -10.90 -8.81
N SER A 313 7.41 -11.16 -9.76
CA SER A 313 5.99 -11.38 -9.48
C SER A 313 5.76 -12.58 -8.55
N ARG A 314 6.46 -13.70 -8.78
CA ARG A 314 6.41 -14.86 -7.87
C ARG A 314 6.94 -14.56 -6.47
N TYR A 315 7.97 -13.72 -6.35
CA TYR A 315 8.52 -13.31 -5.06
C TYR A 315 7.49 -12.53 -4.21
N PHE A 316 6.67 -11.69 -4.85
CA PHE A 316 5.63 -10.93 -4.15
C PHE A 316 4.32 -11.70 -3.91
N GLN A 317 4.15 -12.88 -4.53
CA GLN A 317 3.02 -13.79 -4.30
C GLN A 317 3.22 -14.66 -3.06
N GLN A 318 3.35 -14.02 -1.89
CA GLN A 318 3.45 -14.70 -0.61
C GLN A 318 2.78 -13.91 0.50
N ALA A 319 2.34 -14.59 1.56
CA ALA A 319 1.57 -14.01 2.66
C ALA A 319 2.28 -12.80 3.32
N TYR A 320 3.61 -12.81 3.37
CA TYR A 320 4.39 -11.68 3.88
C TYR A 320 4.13 -10.36 3.14
N PHE A 321 3.81 -10.42 1.84
CA PHE A 321 3.47 -9.26 1.01
C PHE A 321 1.95 -9.10 0.82
N GLY A 322 1.14 -9.75 1.68
CA GLY A 322 -0.32 -9.66 1.65
C GLY A 322 -1.02 -10.68 0.74
N ASP A 323 -0.28 -11.49 -0.03
CA ASP A 323 -0.89 -12.55 -0.84
C ASP A 323 -1.01 -13.87 -0.03
N GLU A 324 -2.09 -14.00 0.74
CA GLU A 324 -2.38 -15.20 1.54
C GLU A 324 -2.95 -16.39 0.74
N GLY A 325 -3.10 -16.27 -0.58
CA GLY A 325 -3.77 -17.30 -1.37
C GLY A 325 -5.27 -17.39 -1.06
N TRP A 326 -5.77 -18.62 -0.93
CA TRP A 326 -7.14 -18.93 -0.48
C TRP A 326 -7.20 -18.88 1.05
N THR A 327 -7.77 -17.82 1.60
CA THR A 327 -7.78 -17.55 3.04
C THR A 327 -9.18 -17.62 3.63
N GLN A 328 -9.28 -17.93 4.91
CA GLN A 328 -10.54 -17.97 5.66
C GLN A 328 -10.71 -16.61 6.36
N PRO A 329 -11.68 -15.77 5.97
CA PRO A 329 -11.87 -14.49 6.64
C PRO A 329 -12.22 -14.65 8.13
N ASN A 330 -11.97 -13.58 8.89
CA ASN A 330 -12.32 -13.48 10.31
C ASN A 330 -13.85 -13.47 10.54
N HIS A 331 -14.28 -13.19 11.77
CA HIS A 331 -15.70 -13.08 12.17
C HIS A 331 -16.54 -14.32 11.85
N GLY A 332 -15.93 -15.50 11.96
CA GLY A 332 -16.61 -16.79 11.77
C GLY A 332 -17.14 -16.99 10.35
N CYS A 333 -16.48 -16.39 9.33
CA CYS A 333 -16.82 -16.64 7.94
C CYS A 333 -16.86 -18.16 7.68
N PRO A 334 -17.90 -18.69 7.00
CA PRO A 334 -18.00 -20.13 6.76
C PRO A 334 -17.20 -20.62 5.55
N VAL A 335 -16.64 -19.71 4.75
CA VAL A 335 -16.08 -20.03 3.43
C VAL A 335 -14.69 -19.43 3.24
N LYS A 336 -13.83 -20.09 2.46
CA LYS A 336 -12.57 -19.51 2.01
C LYS A 336 -12.80 -18.60 0.82
N VAL A 337 -12.06 -17.50 0.78
CA VAL A 337 -12.12 -16.52 -0.29
C VAL A 337 -10.74 -16.34 -0.92
N ARG A 338 -10.71 -15.87 -2.17
CA ARG A 338 -9.49 -15.50 -2.88
C ARG A 338 -9.64 -14.10 -3.46
N VAL A 339 -8.70 -13.21 -3.13
CA VAL A 339 -8.67 -11.85 -3.67
C VAL A 339 -8.37 -11.87 -5.16
N VAL A 340 -9.04 -11.03 -5.93
CA VAL A 340 -8.96 -11.01 -7.40
C VAL A 340 -8.16 -9.85 -7.98
N ALA A 341 -7.79 -8.90 -7.14
CA ALA A 341 -7.04 -7.70 -7.51
C ALA A 341 -5.63 -7.70 -6.90
N PHE A 342 -4.76 -6.93 -7.52
CA PHE A 342 -3.40 -6.63 -7.09
C PHE A 342 -3.15 -5.14 -7.34
N GLU A 343 -2.51 -4.43 -6.41
CA GLU A 343 -2.17 -3.02 -6.60
C GLU A 343 -0.69 -2.83 -6.93
N TYR A 344 -0.45 -2.19 -8.07
CA TYR A 344 0.85 -1.64 -8.42
C TYR A 344 0.89 -0.19 -7.98
N LEU A 345 1.76 0.13 -7.02
CA LEU A 345 1.98 1.49 -6.55
C LEU A 345 3.28 2.03 -7.16
N ARG A 346 3.21 3.24 -7.71
CA ARG A 346 4.39 3.99 -8.12
C ARG A 346 4.48 5.30 -7.36
N GLU A 347 5.60 5.50 -6.67
CA GLU A 347 5.85 6.69 -5.87
C GLU A 347 6.67 7.73 -6.63
N ALA A 348 6.25 9.00 -6.57
CA ALA A 348 7.01 10.12 -7.13
C ALA A 348 8.15 10.64 -6.22
N SER A 349 8.22 10.17 -4.98
CA SER A 349 9.23 10.59 -3.99
C SER A 349 10.60 9.90 -4.15
N GLY A 350 10.72 8.97 -5.11
CA GLY A 350 11.94 8.21 -5.38
C GLY A 350 12.98 8.95 -6.23
N PHE A 351 14.03 8.23 -6.65
CA PHE A 351 15.03 8.74 -7.61
C PHE A 351 14.56 8.64 -9.07
N ASP A 352 13.47 7.91 -9.30
CA ASP A 352 12.80 7.83 -10.59
C ASP A 352 12.08 9.15 -10.92
N CYS A 353 12.74 9.96 -11.73
CA CYS A 353 12.20 11.21 -12.23
C CYS A 353 11.34 11.05 -13.49
N SER A 354 10.91 9.82 -13.83
CA SER A 354 9.97 9.59 -14.94
C SER A 354 8.50 9.77 -14.56
N VAL A 355 8.21 9.88 -13.26
CA VAL A 355 6.89 10.01 -12.67
C VAL A 355 6.71 11.44 -12.15
N ASP A 356 5.62 12.09 -12.55
CA ASP A 356 5.28 13.45 -12.13
C ASP A 356 4.54 13.43 -10.78
N GLU A 357 3.68 12.43 -10.55
CA GLU A 357 2.88 12.25 -9.33
C GLU A 357 2.71 10.76 -8.99
N SER A 358 2.65 10.42 -7.70
CA SER A 358 2.43 9.03 -7.29
C SER A 358 1.07 8.53 -7.79
N TYR A 359 1.01 7.31 -8.30
CA TYR A 359 -0.22 6.70 -8.77
C TYR A 359 -0.29 5.21 -8.45
N THR A 360 -1.51 4.70 -8.38
CA THR A 360 -1.80 3.28 -8.17
C THR A 360 -2.60 2.75 -9.35
N LEU A 361 -2.23 1.57 -9.84
CA LEU A 361 -2.97 0.83 -10.85
C LEU A 361 -3.49 -0.48 -10.24
N ARG A 362 -4.77 -0.79 -10.47
CA ARG A 362 -5.30 -2.12 -10.13
C ARG A 362 -5.11 -3.09 -11.28
N LEU A 363 -4.48 -4.22 -10.97
CA LEU A 363 -4.20 -5.30 -11.90
C LEU A 363 -5.03 -6.53 -11.48
N PRO A 364 -5.43 -7.41 -12.41
CA PRO A 364 -5.94 -8.72 -12.05
C PRO A 364 -4.88 -9.51 -11.27
N ALA A 365 -5.28 -10.21 -10.22
CA ALA A 365 -4.40 -11.11 -9.49
C ALA A 365 -3.81 -12.15 -10.45
N SER A 366 -2.58 -12.62 -10.19
CA SER A 366 -1.85 -13.46 -11.16
C SER A 366 -2.53 -14.81 -11.46
N GLU A 367 -3.33 -15.31 -10.53
CA GLU A 367 -4.19 -16.48 -10.73
C GLU A 367 -5.27 -16.21 -11.79
N LEU A 368 -5.88 -15.01 -11.79
CA LEU A 368 -6.81 -14.59 -12.85
C LEU A 368 -6.09 -14.33 -14.17
N VAL A 369 -4.91 -13.71 -14.15
CA VAL A 369 -4.10 -13.54 -15.37
C VAL A 369 -3.88 -14.90 -16.04
N THR A 370 -3.46 -15.90 -15.27
CA THR A 370 -3.22 -17.25 -15.77
C THR A 370 -4.52 -17.96 -16.17
N GLY A 371 -5.54 -17.91 -15.30
CA GLY A 371 -6.80 -18.64 -15.48
C GLY A 371 -7.65 -18.13 -16.63
N LEU A 372 -7.60 -16.82 -16.93
CA LEU A 372 -8.28 -16.21 -18.08
C LEU A 372 -7.39 -16.19 -19.34
N GLY A 373 -6.13 -16.65 -19.25
CA GLY A 373 -5.18 -16.63 -20.37
C GLY A 373 -4.84 -15.22 -20.84
N LEU A 374 -4.71 -14.28 -19.90
CA LEU A 374 -4.46 -12.88 -20.17
C LEU A 374 -2.99 -12.60 -20.43
N ARG A 375 -2.72 -11.63 -21.30
CA ARG A 375 -1.39 -11.08 -21.53
C ARG A 375 -1.42 -9.57 -21.36
N TRP A 376 -0.43 -9.02 -20.66
CA TRP A 376 -0.28 -7.59 -20.57
C TRP A 376 0.01 -6.99 -21.95
N SER A 377 -0.59 -5.85 -22.25
CA SER A 377 -0.51 -5.20 -23.57
C SER A 377 0.76 -4.36 -23.77
N GLY A 378 1.44 -3.98 -22.68
CA GLY A 378 2.50 -2.96 -22.70
C GLY A 378 1.99 -1.54 -22.44
N ASN A 379 0.68 -1.34 -22.29
CA ASN A 379 0.06 -0.03 -22.08
C ASN A 379 -0.71 0.01 -20.76
N GLY A 380 -0.23 0.80 -19.80
CA GLY A 380 -0.88 0.96 -18.49
C GLY A 380 -1.23 -0.38 -17.85
N ALA A 381 -2.45 -0.49 -17.34
CA ALA A 381 -2.98 -1.71 -16.73
C ALA A 381 -3.77 -2.61 -17.71
N ASP A 382 -3.56 -2.50 -19.02
CA ASP A 382 -4.40 -3.21 -20.01
C ASP A 382 -3.92 -4.64 -20.24
N TYR A 383 -4.85 -5.59 -20.11
CA TYR A 383 -4.65 -7.01 -20.39
C TYR A 383 -5.56 -7.47 -21.52
N LEU A 384 -4.97 -8.22 -22.44
CA LEU A 384 -5.62 -8.77 -23.62
C LEU A 384 -5.91 -10.26 -23.43
N ASP A 385 -7.01 -10.72 -24.01
CA ASP A 385 -7.29 -12.15 -24.16
C ASP A 385 -6.40 -12.80 -25.24
N ALA A 386 -6.55 -14.12 -25.41
CA ALA A 386 -5.83 -14.88 -26.45
C ALA A 386 -6.11 -14.40 -27.88
N ALA A 387 -7.25 -13.74 -28.12
CA ALA A 387 -7.61 -13.14 -29.40
C ALA A 387 -7.08 -11.70 -29.57
N GLY A 388 -6.37 -11.16 -28.56
CA GLY A 388 -5.82 -9.81 -28.58
C GLY A 388 -6.83 -8.71 -28.27
N ARG A 389 -8.00 -9.04 -27.70
CA ARG A 389 -9.03 -8.07 -27.31
C ARG A 389 -8.87 -7.70 -25.84
N LEU A 390 -9.16 -6.45 -25.49
CA LEU A 390 -9.14 -6.00 -24.09
C LEU A 390 -10.07 -6.87 -23.24
N ALA A 391 -9.55 -7.31 -22.10
CA ALA A 391 -10.18 -8.32 -21.25
C ALA A 391 -10.15 -7.94 -19.76
N ALA A 392 -9.11 -7.23 -19.32
CA ALA A 392 -9.03 -6.65 -17.99
C ALA A 392 -8.24 -5.35 -18.01
N PHE A 393 -8.64 -4.34 -17.25
CA PHE A 393 -7.87 -3.09 -17.12
C PHE A 393 -8.31 -2.20 -15.95
N ASP A 394 -7.39 -1.31 -15.54
CA ASP A 394 -7.71 -0.13 -14.73
C ASP A 394 -7.97 1.06 -15.67
N PRO A 395 -9.21 1.55 -15.79
CA PRO A 395 -9.54 2.64 -16.70
C PRO A 395 -8.90 3.98 -16.31
N THR A 396 -8.47 4.15 -15.06
CA THR A 396 -7.83 5.39 -14.59
C THR A 396 -6.44 5.62 -15.18
N ALA A 397 -5.86 4.59 -15.81
CA ALA A 397 -4.66 4.74 -16.62
C ALA A 397 -4.88 5.64 -17.86
N HIS A 398 -6.12 5.70 -18.37
CA HIS A 398 -6.44 6.33 -19.66
C HIS A 398 -7.41 7.50 -19.57
N ALA A 399 -8.32 7.50 -18.59
CA ALA A 399 -9.36 8.52 -18.47
C ALA A 399 -9.72 8.85 -17.02
N ASN A 400 -10.33 10.02 -16.84
CA ASN A 400 -10.92 10.43 -15.57
C ASN A 400 -12.10 9.52 -15.19
N GLY A 401 -12.18 9.16 -13.91
CA GLY A 401 -13.28 8.38 -13.36
C GLY A 401 -12.96 7.78 -12.00
N PRO A 402 -13.87 6.99 -11.42
CA PRO A 402 -13.62 6.31 -10.16
C PRO A 402 -12.55 5.24 -10.33
N SER A 403 -11.87 4.97 -9.21
CA SER A 403 -10.95 3.86 -9.05
C SER A 403 -11.65 2.53 -9.34
N ALA A 404 -11.12 1.73 -10.27
CA ALA A 404 -11.76 0.49 -10.71
C ALA A 404 -10.74 -0.55 -11.21
N LEU A 405 -11.12 -1.83 -11.13
CA LEU A 405 -10.56 -2.90 -11.95
C LEU A 405 -11.72 -3.55 -12.70
N LEU A 406 -11.71 -3.45 -14.02
CA LEU A 406 -12.77 -3.98 -14.87
C LEU A 406 -12.32 -5.28 -15.52
N LEU A 407 -13.16 -6.32 -15.44
CA LEU A 407 -12.99 -7.60 -16.13
C LEU A 407 -14.14 -7.83 -17.11
N ARG A 408 -13.85 -8.28 -18.33
CA ARG A 408 -14.89 -8.56 -19.33
C ARG A 408 -15.75 -9.75 -18.88
N GLU A 409 -17.06 -9.53 -18.82
CA GLU A 409 -17.98 -10.44 -18.11
C GLU A 409 -18.10 -11.82 -18.76
N ASP A 410 -18.04 -11.89 -20.10
CA ASP A 410 -18.08 -13.14 -20.86
C ASP A 410 -16.95 -14.09 -20.45
N LEU A 411 -15.71 -13.58 -20.41
CA LEU A 411 -14.52 -14.36 -20.05
C LEU A 411 -14.58 -14.81 -18.59
N VAL A 412 -15.02 -13.93 -17.69
CA VAL A 412 -15.14 -14.26 -16.27
C VAL A 412 -16.18 -15.36 -16.08
N ARG A 413 -17.34 -15.28 -16.72
CA ARG A 413 -18.37 -16.33 -16.59
C ARG A 413 -17.89 -17.69 -17.10
N GLU A 414 -17.19 -17.73 -18.24
CA GLU A 414 -16.59 -18.96 -18.75
C GLU A 414 -15.56 -19.54 -17.77
N PHE A 415 -14.70 -18.69 -17.21
CA PHE A 415 -13.72 -19.08 -16.19
C PHE A 415 -14.38 -19.65 -14.93
N LEU A 416 -15.38 -18.95 -14.38
CA LEU A 416 -16.10 -19.38 -13.18
C LEU A 416 -16.80 -20.74 -13.38
N ALA A 417 -17.46 -20.93 -14.52
CA ALA A 417 -18.11 -22.20 -14.85
C ALA A 417 -17.09 -23.35 -15.00
N ARG A 418 -15.95 -23.08 -15.64
CA ARG A 418 -14.89 -24.08 -15.85
C ARG A 418 -14.22 -24.51 -14.54
N GLU A 419 -13.95 -23.56 -13.64
CA GLU A 419 -13.24 -23.81 -12.38
C GLU A 419 -14.18 -24.14 -11.20
N ASN A 420 -15.49 -24.18 -11.43
CA ASN A 420 -16.53 -24.37 -10.40
C ASN A 420 -16.43 -23.32 -9.27
N LEU A 421 -16.26 -22.05 -9.67
CA LEU A 421 -16.14 -20.90 -8.80
C LEU A 421 -17.34 -19.96 -8.96
N ALA A 422 -17.50 -19.05 -8.01
CA ALA A 422 -18.39 -17.90 -8.09
C ALA A 422 -17.64 -16.63 -7.68
N ILE A 423 -18.19 -15.48 -8.05
CA ILE A 423 -17.74 -14.18 -7.55
C ILE A 423 -18.78 -13.64 -6.57
N CYS A 424 -18.28 -13.20 -5.43
CA CYS A 424 -19.03 -12.37 -4.49
C CYS A 424 -18.31 -11.04 -4.25
N TRP A 425 -19.05 -10.02 -3.83
CA TRP A 425 -18.51 -8.74 -3.41
C TRP A 425 -18.81 -8.53 -1.93
N ALA A 426 -17.83 -8.01 -1.19
CA ALA A 426 -18.08 -7.27 0.03
C ALA A 426 -18.15 -5.80 -0.32
N VAL A 427 -19.19 -5.13 0.17
CA VAL A 427 -19.45 -3.72 -0.08
C VAL A 427 -19.56 -3.02 1.26
N PHE A 428 -18.82 -1.95 1.44
CA PHE A 428 -19.02 -1.08 2.58
C PHE A 428 -18.83 0.37 2.16
N GLY A 429 -19.40 1.27 2.95
CA GLY A 429 -19.43 2.67 2.60
C GLY A 429 -19.83 3.53 3.77
N GLU A 430 -19.73 4.84 3.59
CA GLU A 430 -20.22 5.81 4.54
C GLU A 430 -20.91 6.96 3.83
N LYS A 431 -22.04 7.40 4.38
CA LYS A 431 -22.69 8.66 4.04
C LYS A 431 -22.58 9.55 5.27
N ARG A 432 -21.81 10.63 5.19
CA ARG A 432 -21.46 11.42 6.38
C ARG A 432 -21.46 12.92 6.15
N VAL A 433 -21.58 13.61 7.27
CA VAL A 433 -21.39 15.04 7.41
C VAL A 433 -20.13 15.28 8.24
N LEU A 434 -19.25 16.14 7.72
CA LEU A 434 -18.08 16.65 8.41
C LEU A 434 -18.28 18.14 8.63
N GLY A 435 -18.25 18.61 9.88
CA GLY A 435 -18.27 20.03 10.18
C GLY A 435 -17.09 20.80 9.56
N ALA A 436 -17.19 22.14 9.59
CA ALA A 436 -16.11 23.02 9.16
C ALA A 436 -14.85 22.85 10.03
N GLY A 437 -13.68 23.15 9.45
CA GLY A 437 -12.38 22.98 10.09
C GLY A 437 -11.70 21.64 9.77
N LEU A 438 -10.47 21.50 10.30
CA LEU A 438 -9.64 20.30 10.15
C LEU A 438 -9.99 19.19 11.17
N MET A 439 -10.59 19.57 12.29
CA MET A 439 -11.04 18.67 13.37
C MET A 439 -12.49 19.04 13.74
N PRO A 440 -13.49 18.51 13.03
CA PRO A 440 -14.87 18.89 13.25
C PRO A 440 -15.41 18.34 14.58
N GLU A 441 -16.22 19.12 15.29
CA GLU A 441 -16.91 18.68 16.52
C GLU A 441 -18.16 17.83 16.24
N HIS A 442 -18.67 17.85 15.00
CA HIS A 442 -19.89 17.16 14.59
C HIS A 442 -19.62 16.14 13.48
N HIS A 443 -19.98 14.89 13.77
CA HIS A 443 -19.88 13.75 12.88
C HIS A 443 -21.20 12.96 12.95
N ALA A 444 -22.07 13.18 11.97
CA ALA A 444 -23.21 12.29 11.73
C ALA A 444 -22.85 11.40 10.54
N ALA A 445 -22.92 10.09 10.71
CA ALA A 445 -22.63 9.13 9.65
C ALA A 445 -23.63 7.98 9.61
N LEU A 446 -23.87 7.50 8.40
CA LEU A 446 -24.60 6.28 8.09
C LEU A 446 -23.61 5.33 7.44
N ARG A 447 -23.31 4.23 8.13
CA ARG A 447 -22.48 3.15 7.62
C ARG A 447 -23.32 2.27 6.72
N MET A 448 -22.74 1.86 5.60
CA MET A 448 -23.32 0.91 4.68
C MET A 448 -22.46 -0.34 4.66
N SER A 449 -23.08 -1.51 4.72
CA SER A 449 -22.39 -2.80 4.71
C SER A 449 -23.26 -3.85 4.02
N GLY A 450 -22.72 -4.50 3.01
CA GLY A 450 -23.50 -5.36 2.11
C GLY A 450 -22.66 -6.43 1.44
N ALA A 451 -23.35 -7.41 0.87
CA ALA A 451 -22.74 -8.44 0.06
C ALA A 451 -23.58 -8.73 -1.18
N TYR A 452 -22.89 -9.00 -2.28
CA TYR A 452 -23.48 -9.34 -3.56
C TYR A 452 -22.83 -10.59 -4.12
N MET A 453 -23.56 -11.33 -4.96
CA MET A 453 -23.05 -12.47 -5.72
C MET A 453 -23.42 -12.31 -7.19
N LEU A 454 -22.54 -12.74 -8.08
CA LEU A 454 -22.83 -12.72 -9.51
C LEU A 454 -23.86 -13.79 -9.85
N GLY A 455 -25.09 -13.38 -10.18
CA GLY A 455 -26.13 -14.26 -10.70
C GLY A 455 -26.16 -14.31 -12.23
N ASP A 456 -27.13 -15.05 -12.78
CA ASP A 456 -27.31 -15.22 -14.22
C ASP A 456 -27.67 -13.92 -14.96
N LYS A 457 -28.45 -13.05 -14.30
CA LYS A 457 -28.99 -11.81 -14.88
C LYS A 457 -28.32 -10.53 -14.36
N GLY A 458 -27.33 -10.66 -13.48
CA GLY A 458 -26.67 -9.55 -12.80
C GLY A 458 -26.28 -9.91 -11.38
N SER A 459 -25.70 -8.95 -10.65
CA SER A 459 -25.38 -9.10 -9.24
C SER A 459 -26.64 -9.09 -8.37
N VAL A 460 -26.76 -10.06 -7.46
CA VAL A 460 -27.87 -10.17 -6.51
C VAL A 460 -27.32 -10.11 -5.10
N GLY A 461 -27.90 -9.27 -4.24
CA GLY A 461 -27.38 -9.06 -2.90
C GLY A 461 -28.20 -8.10 -2.06
N PHE A 462 -27.52 -7.49 -1.09
CA PHE A 462 -28.12 -6.52 -0.19
C PHE A 462 -27.10 -5.50 0.31
N VAL A 463 -27.59 -4.36 0.79
CA VAL A 463 -26.85 -3.37 1.59
C VAL A 463 -27.66 -3.04 2.83
N LYS A 464 -27.03 -3.19 3.99
CA LYS A 464 -27.54 -2.71 5.28
C LYS A 464 -27.11 -1.28 5.49
N CYS A 465 -28.02 -0.46 5.97
CA CYS A 465 -27.75 0.91 6.38
C CYS A 465 -27.84 0.99 7.90
N MET A 466 -26.76 1.39 8.56
CA MET A 466 -26.59 1.37 10.00
C MET A 466 -26.17 2.77 10.48
N PRO A 467 -26.88 3.39 11.43
CA PRO A 467 -26.46 4.66 12.03
C PRO A 467 -25.12 4.47 12.74
N ASP A 468 -24.23 5.43 12.57
CA ASP A 468 -23.03 5.55 13.39
C ASP A 468 -23.30 6.55 14.53
N ASP A 469 -24.11 6.13 15.51
CA ASP A 469 -24.37 6.95 16.69
C ASP A 469 -23.24 6.70 17.71
N LEU A 470 -22.20 7.55 17.68
CA LEU A 470 -21.15 7.62 18.71
C LEU A 470 -21.70 7.88 20.13
N GLU A 471 -22.99 8.21 20.28
CA GLU A 471 -23.66 8.43 21.56
C GLU A 471 -24.20 7.15 22.23
N MET A 472 -24.16 5.99 21.58
CA MET A 472 -24.55 4.71 22.19
C MET A 472 -23.32 3.87 22.54
N GLU A 473 -22.70 4.20 23.69
CA GLU A 473 -21.71 3.36 24.35
C GLU A 473 -22.30 1.96 24.66
N ASN A 474 -22.03 1.01 23.78
CA ASN A 474 -21.88 -0.39 24.17
C ASN A 474 -20.87 -1.06 23.22
N PRO A 475 -19.59 -1.17 23.61
CA PRO A 475 -18.55 -1.81 22.82
C PRO A 475 -18.77 -3.34 22.83
N GLY A 476 -19.70 -3.83 22.01
CA GLY A 476 -20.02 -5.25 21.92
C GLY A 476 -21.24 -5.62 21.09
N SER A 477 -22.13 -4.68 20.75
CA SER A 477 -23.29 -4.93 19.88
C SER A 477 -23.12 -4.22 18.55
N SER A 478 -23.11 -4.96 17.43
CA SER A 478 -23.30 -4.35 16.12
C SER A 478 -24.64 -3.58 16.10
N PRO A 479 -24.66 -2.31 15.65
CA PRO A 479 -25.91 -1.54 15.60
C PRO A 479 -26.93 -2.25 14.70
N ASN A 480 -28.19 -2.32 15.15
CA ASN A 480 -29.26 -2.86 14.31
C ASN A 480 -29.43 -1.99 13.05
N PRO A 481 -29.59 -2.60 11.85
CA PRO A 481 -29.74 -1.84 10.63
C PRO A 481 -31.06 -1.04 10.64
N LEU A 482 -30.99 0.23 10.24
CA LEU A 482 -32.15 1.07 9.95
C LEU A 482 -32.96 0.50 8.79
N ALA A 483 -32.25 0.03 7.76
CA ALA A 483 -32.84 -0.54 6.55
C ALA A 483 -31.91 -1.58 5.95
N THR A 484 -32.49 -2.55 5.24
CA THR A 484 -31.75 -3.47 4.35
C THR A 484 -32.33 -3.35 2.95
N ILE A 485 -31.57 -2.77 2.03
CA ILE A 485 -31.92 -2.65 0.62
C ILE A 485 -31.49 -3.94 -0.05
N ARG A 486 -32.38 -4.60 -0.80
CA ARG A 486 -32.09 -5.86 -1.50
C ARG A 486 -32.25 -5.66 -2.99
N SER A 487 -31.49 -6.44 -3.75
CA SER A 487 -31.69 -6.55 -5.18
C SER A 487 -33.10 -7.06 -5.50
N PRO A 488 -33.69 -6.64 -6.64
CA PRO A 488 -35.04 -7.03 -7.05
C PRO A 488 -35.24 -8.54 -7.24
#